data_AF-A0A382ZLL6-F1
#
_entry.id   AF-A0A382ZLL6-F1
#
_cell.length_a   1.000
_cell.length_b   1.000
_cell.length_c   1.000
_cell.angle_alpha   90.00
_cell.angle_beta   90.00
_cell.angle_gamma   90.00
#
_symmetry.space_group_name_H-M   'P 1'
#
loop_
_entity.id
_entity.type
_entity.pdbx_description
1 polymer ?
#
loop_
_entity_poly.entity_id
_entity_poly.type
_entity_poly.pdbx_seq_one_letter_code
_entity_poly.pdbx_strand_id
1 'polypeptide(L)'
;MKIEDLEQSVEKDLYIDETVLARESLSTPLKHNKYLKMLLRERLKLKKLRNELYKVSLGRTNYYNGSDPDPFEYVLREREVKEYVRVDPTVVEAEAKVALQEEMVKYLEEICKMFEKRGFAIKNAIDFMKFTQGEF
;
A
#
# COMPACT_ATOMS: atom_id res chain seq x y z
N MET A 1 0.41 -10.54 5.33
CA MET A 1 1.63 -10.50 4.52
C MET A 1 2.66 -9.72 5.31
N LYS A 2 3.85 -10.27 5.51
CA LYS A 2 4.96 -9.51 6.11
C LYS A 2 5.59 -8.63 5.02
N ILE A 3 6.14 -7.48 5.41
CA ILE A 3 6.73 -6.53 4.46
C ILE A 3 7.94 -7.16 3.78
N GLU A 4 8.76 -7.86 4.56
CA GLU A 4 10.01 -8.48 4.11
C GLU A 4 9.77 -9.54 3.04
N ASP A 5 8.70 -10.33 3.17
CA ASP A 5 8.31 -11.34 2.18
C ASP A 5 7.87 -10.69 0.85
N LEU A 6 7.20 -9.52 0.95
CA LEU A 6 6.80 -8.77 -0.24
C LEU A 6 8.02 -8.19 -0.94
N GLU A 7 8.92 -7.55 -0.20
CA GLU A 7 10.15 -6.93 -0.74
C GLU A 7 10.99 -7.96 -1.50
N GLN A 8 11.23 -9.13 -0.91
CA GLN A 8 11.97 -10.22 -1.56
C GLN A 8 11.26 -10.72 -2.84
N SER A 9 9.94 -10.83 -2.80
CA SER A 9 9.15 -11.22 -3.99
C SER A 9 9.28 -10.17 -5.10
N VAL A 10 9.20 -8.89 -4.74
CA VAL A 10 9.29 -7.76 -5.67
C VAL A 10 10.67 -7.70 -6.32
N GLU A 11 11.73 -7.77 -5.52
CA GLU A 11 13.12 -7.76 -6.00
C GLU A 11 13.35 -8.87 -7.04
N LYS A 12 12.92 -10.08 -6.73
CA LYS A 12 13.02 -11.23 -7.62
C LYS A 12 12.24 -11.04 -8.93
N ASP A 13 11.01 -10.54 -8.87
CA ASP A 13 10.15 -10.46 -10.06
C ASP A 13 10.48 -9.27 -10.94
N LEU A 14 10.98 -8.17 -10.37
CA LEU A 14 11.41 -6.98 -11.11
C LEU A 14 12.74 -7.19 -11.84
N TYR A 15 13.61 -8.06 -11.32
CA TYR A 15 14.86 -8.44 -12.00
C TYR A 15 14.60 -8.82 -13.47
N ILE A 16 15.49 -8.38 -14.35
CA ILE A 16 15.47 -8.66 -15.78
C ILE A 16 16.75 -9.42 -16.11
N ASP A 17 16.59 -10.66 -16.55
CA ASP A 17 17.68 -11.46 -17.08
C ASP A 17 17.92 -11.10 -18.55
N GLU A 18 19.06 -10.50 -18.82
CA GLU A 18 19.48 -10.06 -20.15
C GLU A 18 19.72 -11.21 -21.14
N THR A 19 19.94 -12.43 -20.65
CA THR A 19 20.14 -13.61 -21.50
C THR A 19 18.84 -14.15 -22.08
N VAL A 20 17.68 -13.77 -21.50
CA VAL A 20 16.35 -14.29 -21.88
C VAL A 20 15.30 -13.19 -22.01
N LEU A 21 15.67 -12.04 -22.58
CA LEU A 21 14.82 -10.84 -22.72
C LEU A 21 13.45 -11.11 -23.37
N ALA A 22 13.36 -11.98 -24.37
CA ALA A 22 12.09 -12.33 -25.01
C ALA A 22 11.12 -13.02 -24.02
N ARG A 23 11.64 -13.95 -23.22
CA ARG A 23 10.85 -14.63 -22.17
C ARG A 23 10.49 -13.65 -21.06
N GLU A 24 11.41 -12.77 -20.68
CA GLU A 24 11.13 -11.74 -19.68
C GLU A 24 10.01 -10.80 -20.13
N SER A 25 10.00 -10.41 -21.41
CA SER A 25 8.92 -9.60 -22.01
C SER A 25 7.57 -10.30 -21.88
N LEU A 26 7.48 -11.55 -22.35
CA LEU A 26 6.25 -12.36 -22.31
C LEU A 26 5.75 -12.64 -20.88
N SER A 27 6.66 -12.72 -19.90
CA SER A 27 6.31 -12.96 -18.49
C SER A 27 5.80 -11.71 -17.75
N THR A 28 6.04 -10.51 -18.30
CA THR A 28 5.71 -9.23 -17.64
C THR A 28 4.23 -9.12 -17.26
N PRO A 29 3.24 -9.46 -18.13
CA PRO A 29 1.83 -9.38 -17.77
C PRO A 29 1.44 -10.33 -16.63
N LEU A 30 2.07 -11.52 -16.57
CA LEU A 30 1.82 -12.50 -15.51
C LEU A 30 2.32 -11.99 -14.17
N LYS A 31 3.55 -11.46 -14.14
CA LYS A 31 4.13 -10.81 -12.95
C LYS A 31 3.30 -9.59 -12.55
N HIS A 32 2.91 -8.73 -13.49
CA HIS A 32 2.06 -7.57 -13.20
C HIS A 32 0.71 -7.97 -12.55
N ASN A 33 0.02 -8.98 -13.10
CA ASN A 33 -1.24 -9.46 -12.55
C ASN A 33 -1.11 -10.01 -11.12
N LYS A 34 0.03 -10.62 -10.77
CA LYS A 34 0.31 -11.05 -9.38
C LYS A 34 0.24 -9.85 -8.42
N TYR A 35 0.91 -8.74 -8.74
CA TYR A 35 0.92 -7.54 -7.90
C TYR A 35 -0.39 -6.76 -7.93
N LEU A 36 -1.11 -6.73 -9.07
CA LEU A 36 -2.45 -6.17 -9.13
C LEU A 36 -3.43 -6.89 -8.19
N LYS A 37 -3.36 -8.22 -8.11
CA LYS A 37 -4.18 -9.01 -7.16
C LYS A 37 -3.81 -8.72 -5.71
N MET A 38 -2.53 -8.52 -5.40
CA MET A 38 -2.09 -8.10 -4.06
C MET A 38 -2.63 -6.71 -3.74
N LEU A 39 -2.43 -5.75 -4.64
CA LEU A 39 -2.91 -4.37 -4.51
C LEU A 39 -4.42 -4.30 -4.27
N LEU A 40 -5.20 -5.08 -5.02
CA LEU A 40 -6.65 -5.17 -4.82
C LEU A 40 -7.01 -5.59 -3.39
N ARG A 41 -6.36 -6.64 -2.86
CA ARG A 41 -6.61 -7.15 -1.50
C ARG A 41 -6.21 -6.13 -0.44
N GLU A 42 -5.04 -5.51 -0.60
CA GLU A 42 -4.53 -4.51 0.35
C GLU A 42 -5.38 -3.24 0.34
N ARG A 43 -5.91 -2.80 -0.81
CA ARG A 43 -6.89 -1.70 -0.90
C ARG A 43 -8.20 -2.03 -0.18
N LEU A 44 -8.70 -3.26 -0.31
CA LEU A 44 -9.90 -3.70 0.41
C LEU A 44 -9.65 -3.73 1.93
N LYS A 45 -8.47 -4.17 2.35
CA LYS A 45 -8.06 -4.16 3.76
C LYS A 45 -7.94 -2.73 4.30
N LEU A 46 -7.34 -1.81 3.54
CA LEU A 46 -7.28 -0.38 3.89
C LEU A 46 -8.67 0.21 4.10
N LYS A 47 -9.62 -0.09 3.19
CA LYS A 47 -11.01 0.37 3.33
C LYS A 47 -11.65 -0.12 4.62
N LYS A 48 -11.40 -1.37 5.02
CA LYS A 48 -11.90 -1.91 6.29
C LYS A 48 -11.28 -1.19 7.49
N LEU A 49 -9.96 -1.02 7.51
CA LEU A 49 -9.26 -0.33 8.60
C LEU A 49 -9.70 1.14 8.76
N ARG A 50 -9.92 1.86 7.65
CA ARG A 50 -10.47 3.23 7.70
C ARG A 50 -11.87 3.28 8.32
N ASN A 51 -12.73 2.31 8.00
CA ASN A 51 -14.05 2.21 8.61
C ASN A 51 -13.96 1.86 10.11
N GLU A 52 -13.02 1.02 10.49
CA GLU A 52 -12.77 0.68 11.90
C GLU A 52 -12.26 1.90 12.68
N LEU A 53 -11.28 2.63 12.13
CA LEU A 53 -10.81 3.89 12.70
C LEU A 53 -11.97 4.87 12.92
N TYR A 54 -12.82 5.07 11.90
CA TYR A 54 -13.98 5.94 12.03
C TYR A 54 -14.91 5.53 13.20
N LYS A 55 -15.19 4.23 13.34
CA LYS A 55 -16.00 3.71 14.46
C LYS A 55 -15.34 3.96 15.81
N VAL A 56 -14.03 3.69 15.92
CA VAL A 56 -13.27 3.88 17.17
C VAL A 56 -13.24 5.36 17.54
N SER A 57 -12.91 6.25 16.59
CA SER A 57 -12.89 7.69 16.80
C SER A 57 -14.25 8.24 17.21
N LEU A 58 -15.34 7.76 16.59
CA LEU A 58 -16.70 8.16 16.97
C LEU A 58 -17.05 7.69 18.38
N GLY A 59 -16.72 6.45 18.72
CA GLY A 59 -16.93 5.91 20.07
C GLY A 59 -16.15 6.70 21.12
N ARG A 60 -14.90 7.06 20.86
CA ARG A 60 -14.11 7.91 21.78
C ARG A 60 -14.63 9.35 21.82
N THR A 61 -15.15 9.88 20.72
CA THR A 61 -15.81 11.20 20.70
C THR A 61 -17.02 11.20 21.64
N ASN A 62 -17.86 10.17 21.58
CA ASN A 62 -19.03 10.03 22.45
C ASN A 62 -18.63 9.88 23.92
N TYR A 63 -17.54 9.16 24.20
CA TYR A 63 -16.98 9.01 25.54
C TYR A 63 -16.58 10.37 26.15
N TYR A 64 -15.82 11.18 25.41
CA TYR A 64 -15.31 12.47 25.90
C TYR A 64 -16.34 13.61 25.90
N ASN A 65 -17.38 13.52 25.07
CA ASN A 65 -18.44 14.55 25.00
C ASN A 65 -19.64 14.25 25.92
N GLY A 66 -19.61 13.13 26.65
CA GLY A 66 -20.67 12.75 27.60
C GLY A 66 -21.88 12.06 26.99
N SER A 67 -21.84 11.69 25.69
CA SER A 67 -22.96 11.01 25.02
C SER A 67 -22.91 9.49 25.14
N ASP A 68 -21.80 8.93 25.62
CA ASP A 68 -21.65 7.50 25.89
C ASP A 68 -22.37 7.11 27.20
N PRO A 69 -22.95 5.89 27.31
CA PRO A 69 -23.53 5.39 28.55
C PRO A 69 -22.57 5.35 29.75
N ASP A 70 -21.27 5.21 29.49
CA ASP A 70 -20.20 5.28 30.50
C ASP A 70 -19.22 6.41 30.12
N PRO A 71 -19.57 7.68 30.38
CA PRO A 71 -18.83 8.82 29.86
C PRO A 71 -17.55 9.10 30.66
N PHE A 72 -16.66 9.89 30.06
CA PHE A 72 -15.53 10.48 30.78
C PHE A 72 -16.04 11.34 31.96
N GLU A 73 -15.27 11.38 33.05
CA GLU A 73 -15.66 12.06 34.30
C GLU A 73 -16.04 13.53 34.10
N TYR A 74 -15.39 14.20 33.14
CA TYR A 74 -15.68 15.58 32.77
C TYR A 74 -16.19 15.68 31.34
N VAL A 75 -17.28 16.42 31.14
CA VAL A 75 -17.74 16.75 29.80
C VAL A 75 -16.85 17.83 29.20
N LEU A 76 -16.11 17.46 28.15
CA LEU A 76 -15.19 18.35 27.45
C LEU A 76 -15.91 19.22 26.42
N ARG A 77 -15.36 20.40 26.12
CA ARG A 77 -15.83 21.23 25.00
C ARG A 77 -15.44 20.60 23.67
N GLU A 78 -16.14 20.92 22.59
CA GLU A 78 -15.91 20.30 21.27
C GLU A 78 -14.45 20.34 20.80
N ARG A 79 -13.74 21.45 21.04
CA ARG A 79 -12.32 21.57 20.70
C ARG A 79 -11.45 20.61 21.52
N GLU A 80 -11.71 20.52 22.83
CA GLU A 80 -10.98 19.64 23.74
C GLU A 80 -11.26 18.18 23.41
N VAL A 81 -12.51 17.82 23.09
CA VAL A 81 -12.87 16.47 22.62
C VAL A 81 -12.02 16.08 21.42
N LYS A 82 -11.88 16.95 20.41
CA LYS A 82 -11.04 16.66 19.23
C LYS A 82 -9.57 16.44 19.61
N GLU A 83 -9.03 17.24 20.53
CA GLU A 83 -7.65 17.12 21.00
C GLU A 83 -7.44 15.81 21.78
N TYR A 84 -8.39 15.41 22.64
CA TYR A 84 -8.34 14.15 23.40
C TYR A 84 -8.51 12.93 22.51
N VAL A 85 -9.49 12.92 21.60
CA VAL A 85 -9.70 11.81 20.65
C VAL A 85 -8.46 11.57 19.80
N ARG A 86 -7.76 12.63 19.38
CA ARG A 86 -6.55 12.53 18.56
C ARG A 86 -5.40 11.82 19.27
N VAL A 87 -5.31 11.93 20.60
CA VAL A 87 -4.24 11.31 21.40
C VAL A 87 -4.71 10.08 22.16
N ASP A 88 -5.99 9.71 22.05
CA ASP A 88 -6.55 8.51 22.67
C ASP A 88 -5.76 7.28 22.19
N PRO A 89 -5.21 6.45 23.10
CA PRO A 89 -4.38 5.31 22.71
C PRO A 89 -5.05 4.36 21.73
N THR A 90 -6.37 4.16 21.84
CA THR A 90 -7.15 3.28 20.96
C THR A 90 -7.26 3.86 19.56
N VAL A 91 -7.47 5.17 19.46
CA VAL A 91 -7.52 5.89 18.18
C VAL A 91 -6.15 5.89 17.53
N VAL A 92 -5.11 6.24 18.28
CA VAL A 92 -3.72 6.26 17.80
C VAL A 92 -3.29 4.89 17.27
N GLU A 93 -3.65 3.81 17.96
CA GLU A 93 -3.36 2.45 17.50
C GLU A 93 -4.10 2.11 16.19
N ALA A 94 -5.36 2.51 16.07
CA ALA A 94 -6.14 2.32 14.84
C ALA A 94 -5.60 3.15 13.68
N GLU A 95 -5.21 4.41 13.94
CA GLU A 95 -4.56 5.29 12.96
C GLU A 95 -3.24 4.72 12.47
N ALA A 96 -2.39 4.20 13.38
CA ALA A 96 -1.13 3.57 13.02
C ALA A 96 -1.32 2.37 12.08
N LYS A 97 -2.35 1.54 12.31
CA LYS A 97 -2.70 0.42 11.42
C LYS A 97 -3.14 0.91 10.04
N VAL A 98 -3.94 1.98 9.97
CA VAL A 98 -4.34 2.61 8.71
C VAL A 98 -3.11 3.14 7.97
N ALA A 99 -2.26 3.93 8.64
CA ALA A 99 -1.07 4.54 8.04
C ALA A 99 -0.12 3.49 7.44
N LEU A 100 0.17 2.42 8.19
CA LEU A 100 0.99 1.31 7.69
C LEU A 100 0.38 0.68 6.43
N GLN A 101 -0.94 0.47 6.44
CA GLN A 101 -1.65 -0.12 5.31
C GLN A 101 -1.69 0.81 4.09
N GLU A 102 -1.73 2.13 4.29
CA GLU A 102 -1.64 3.13 3.22
C GLU A 102 -0.28 3.08 2.54
N GLU A 103 0.81 3.04 3.30
CA GLU A 103 2.16 2.90 2.74
C GLU A 103 2.33 1.60 1.95
N MET A 104 1.76 0.49 2.45
CA MET A 104 1.74 -0.78 1.72
C MET A 104 1.01 -0.67 0.37
N VAL A 105 -0.15 -0.01 0.34
CA VAL A 105 -0.92 0.20 -0.89
C VAL A 105 -0.13 1.07 -1.86
N LYS A 106 0.45 2.18 -1.39
CA LYS A 106 1.28 3.08 -2.23
C LYS A 106 2.47 2.34 -2.83
N TYR A 107 3.18 1.54 -2.03
CA TYR A 107 4.30 0.74 -2.50
C TYR A 107 3.87 -0.21 -3.64
N LEU A 108 2.79 -0.98 -3.45
CA LEU A 108 2.26 -1.87 -4.49
C LEU A 108 1.80 -1.13 -5.75
N GLU A 109 1.27 0.10 -5.63
CA GLU A 109 0.93 0.95 -6.79
C GLU A 109 2.17 1.31 -7.60
N GLU A 110 3.26 1.70 -6.94
CA GLU A 110 4.53 1.98 -7.61
C GLU A 110 5.12 0.73 -8.27
N ILE A 111 5.05 -0.44 -7.61
CA ILE A 111 5.47 -1.71 -8.21
C ILE A 111 4.66 -2.04 -9.47
N CYS A 112 3.34 -1.86 -9.45
CA CYS A 112 2.52 -2.06 -10.66
C CYS A 112 2.97 -1.13 -11.81
N LYS A 113 3.23 0.15 -11.51
CA LYS A 113 3.78 1.11 -12.51
C LYS A 113 5.16 0.70 -13.03
N MET A 114 6.00 0.09 -12.21
CA MET A 114 7.28 -0.45 -12.67
C MET A 114 7.09 -1.57 -13.69
N PHE A 115 6.12 -2.47 -13.49
CA PHE A 115 5.80 -3.51 -14.48
C PHE A 115 5.26 -2.95 -15.80
N GLU A 116 4.48 -1.86 -15.76
CA GLU A 116 4.06 -1.15 -16.98
C GLU A 116 5.26 -0.59 -17.76
N LYS A 117 6.24 0.01 -17.05
CA LYS A 117 7.47 0.55 -17.63
C LYS A 117 8.46 -0.55 -18.08
N ARG A 118 8.35 -1.75 -17.51
CA ARG A 118 9.27 -2.87 -17.75
C ARG A 118 9.35 -3.29 -19.22
N GLY A 119 8.23 -3.25 -19.95
CA GLY A 119 8.21 -3.55 -21.38
C GLY A 119 9.11 -2.62 -22.20
N PHE A 120 9.13 -1.33 -21.86
CA PHE A 120 10.01 -0.35 -22.50
C PHE A 120 11.48 -0.58 -22.15
N ALA A 121 11.80 -0.92 -20.89
CA ALA A 121 13.17 -1.24 -20.49
C ALA A 121 13.72 -2.45 -21.26
N ILE A 122 12.91 -3.51 -21.40
CA ILE A 122 13.29 -4.71 -22.18
C ILE A 122 13.47 -4.38 -23.66
N LYS A 123 12.56 -3.59 -24.25
CA LYS A 123 12.70 -3.14 -25.64
C LYS A 123 14.00 -2.36 -25.84
N ASN A 124 14.29 -1.39 -24.98
CA ASN A 124 15.52 -0.59 -25.06
C ASN A 124 16.78 -1.46 -24.97
N ALA A 125 16.78 -2.49 -24.12
CA ALA A 125 17.88 -3.45 -24.04
C ALA A 125 18.06 -4.23 -25.35
N ILE A 126 16.97 -4.71 -25.96
CA ILE A 126 17.00 -5.40 -27.26
C ILE A 126 17.51 -4.47 -28.37
N ASP A 127 17.03 -3.23 -28.41
CA ASP A 127 17.43 -2.24 -29.41
C ASP A 127 18.93 -1.89 -29.28
N PHE A 128 19.44 -1.78 -28.05
CA PHE A 128 20.88 -1.61 -27.80
C PHE A 128 21.70 -2.82 -28.27
N MET A 129 21.23 -4.05 -28.02
CA MET A 129 21.90 -5.26 -28.52
C MET A 129 21.98 -5.29 -30.05
N LYS A 130 20.89 -4.98 -30.75
CA LYS A 130 20.87 -4.88 -32.22
C LYS A 130 21.87 -3.84 -32.74
N PHE A 131 21.88 -2.66 -32.12
CA PHE A 131 22.84 -1.61 -32.42
C PHE A 131 24.29 -2.08 -32.28
N THR A 132 24.64 -2.79 -31.20
CA THR A 132 25.99 -3.33 -31.00
C THR A 132 26.37 -4.45 -31.98
N GLN A 133 25.39 -5.13 -32.57
CA GLN A 133 25.58 -6.19 -33.56
C GLN A 133 25.62 -5.65 -35.01
N GLY A 134 25.42 -4.35 -35.21
CA GLY A 134 25.41 -3.72 -36.53
C GLY A 134 24.12 -3.93 -37.32
N GLU A 135 23.05 -4.44 -36.67
CA GLU A 135 21.71 -4.47 -37.22
C GLU A 135 21.04 -3.10 -36.96
N PHE A 136 21.02 -2.23 -37.97
CA PHE A 136 20.34 -0.94 -37.98
C PHE A 136 19.03 -0.99 -38.77
#